data_AF-A0A399WYM1-F1
#
_entry.id   AF-A0A399WYM1-F1
#
_cell.length_a   1.000
_cell.length_b   1.000
_cell.length_c   1.000
_cell.angle_alpha   90.00
_cell.angle_beta   90.00
_cell.angle_gamma   90.00
#
_symmetry.space_group_name_H-M   'P 1'
#
loop_
_entity.id
_entity.type
_entity.pdbx_description
1 polymer ?
#
loop_
_entity_poly.entity_id
_entity_poly.type
_entity_poly.pdbx_seq_one_letter_code
_entity_poly.pdbx_strand_id
1 'polypeptide(L)'
;MCLRTSSHPKCLKEGVGDRAAALCPEAKRLNRKTSYPIEGVRIVLALRPAAGILSPAPGEDSRLFPMSRRPTSPAGMRALERTAPAAVLGAAGLIRDIESLSPEEDPQSMSNGKFDADVAVIGAGPGGYVAAIKAAQLGASVVCIEKAYLGGTCLNVGCIPSKVWISSVERLQHVRHAEQLGVKVTGSVEPDFAAMNARVEKIVSTQRGGVGMLFKKNNVKHIEGTASFVDANTIQVVKDGQKQTLRAKCTIIAGGSSVMDLKIPGLEGGAEANVWTSDDAVFPKFIPKSVLVIGGGAVGCEFGYVLNGLGSKTTVVEMMTSLIPMFDEDLGAELQRAFKKQGIEVLTGAMVEKAEKTKAGWKCHVKTPSGVQTIEAEVVLVGVGRKANVEGLNLDKIGVKQHKRGIEVVNNKMQTHVPNIYAVGDVIGKIQLAHVASMEGIVAAHNAVLNDGKEMDYKSVPNCVYTVPEVASVGLTESEAKSQGHDVTIGKYNFRANGKAMAIVEQDGFAKVVAEKKYGEVLGVHIIGPHATDLIHEGVAAIKLEATLDYMVDTIHAHPTLAEPLLEAFEAAAHGKSIHTL
;
A
#
# COMPACT_ATOMS: atom_id res chain seq x y z
N MET A 1 40.28 -36.34 -60.99
CA MET A 1 39.83 -35.18 -60.19
C MET A 1 39.24 -35.74 -58.89
N CYS A 2 40.03 -36.07 -57.86
CA CYS A 2 41.05 -35.32 -57.12
C CYS A 2 40.45 -34.28 -56.16
N LEU A 3 40.70 -34.32 -54.84
CA LEU A 3 41.30 -35.38 -53.99
C LEU A 3 40.95 -35.12 -52.50
N ARG A 4 41.16 -36.10 -51.61
CA ARG A 4 41.02 -35.97 -50.14
C ARG A 4 42.38 -36.12 -49.44
N THR A 5 42.64 -35.34 -48.40
CA THR A 5 43.39 -35.64 -47.14
C THR A 5 43.39 -34.37 -46.27
N SER A 6 43.39 -34.29 -44.92
CA SER A 6 43.65 -35.19 -43.77
C SER A 6 45.10 -35.36 -43.29
N SER A 7 45.50 -34.68 -42.19
CA SER A 7 46.16 -35.28 -41.00
C SER A 7 46.81 -34.25 -40.02
N HIS A 8 46.82 -34.59 -38.73
CA HIS A 8 47.79 -34.13 -37.71
C HIS A 8 48.78 -35.29 -37.43
N PRO A 9 49.97 -35.03 -36.84
CA PRO A 9 50.21 -35.52 -35.47
C PRO A 9 51.11 -34.63 -34.56
N LYS A 10 51.32 -35.11 -33.32
CA LYS A 10 51.91 -34.44 -32.13
C LYS A 10 53.43 -34.59 -31.97
N CYS A 11 54.02 -33.74 -31.12
CA CYS A 11 54.93 -34.07 -29.98
C CYS A 11 55.09 -32.81 -29.08
N LEU A 12 55.11 -32.78 -27.73
CA LEU A 12 55.84 -33.54 -26.67
C LEU A 12 57.36 -33.32 -26.77
N LYS A 13 58.11 -32.80 -25.78
CA LYS A 13 58.19 -32.88 -24.29
C LYS A 13 58.74 -31.52 -23.72
N GLU A 14 59.01 -31.18 -22.44
CA GLU A 14 58.70 -31.53 -21.02
C GLU A 14 59.30 -30.38 -20.13
N GLY A 15 59.16 -30.25 -18.80
CA GLY A 15 58.36 -30.96 -17.79
C GLY A 15 59.04 -30.99 -16.38
N VAL A 16 58.28 -30.72 -15.29
CA VAL A 16 58.64 -30.89 -13.84
C VAL A 16 59.66 -29.87 -13.26
N GLY A 17 59.55 -29.36 -12.03
CA GLY A 17 58.53 -29.53 -10.98
C GLY A 17 58.83 -28.77 -9.66
N ASP A 18 58.16 -29.12 -8.57
CA ASP A 18 58.10 -28.37 -7.30
C ASP A 18 59.40 -28.30 -6.46
N ARG A 19 59.53 -27.23 -5.65
CA ARG A 19 59.48 -27.34 -4.18
C ARG A 19 59.41 -25.98 -3.47
N ALA A 20 58.84 -25.99 -2.25
CA ALA A 20 58.72 -24.83 -1.38
C ALA A 20 59.77 -24.82 -0.25
N ALA A 21 60.07 -23.64 0.29
CA ALA A 21 60.39 -23.44 1.70
C ALA A 21 60.25 -21.96 2.08
N ALA A 22 59.98 -21.71 3.37
CA ALA A 22 59.85 -20.38 3.94
C ALA A 22 61.18 -19.63 4.05
N LEU A 23 61.11 -18.30 4.22
CA LEU A 23 61.73 -17.64 5.38
C LEU A 23 61.18 -16.21 5.58
N CYS A 24 60.82 -15.90 6.82
CA CYS A 24 60.55 -14.56 7.32
C CYS A 24 61.22 -14.45 8.69
N PRO A 25 61.90 -13.34 8.99
CA PRO A 25 61.98 -12.91 10.38
C PRO A 25 61.70 -11.41 10.60
N GLU A 26 60.93 -11.18 11.66
CA GLU A 26 60.91 -10.02 12.56
C GLU A 26 60.58 -8.60 12.05
N ALA A 27 59.61 -8.00 12.74
CA ALA A 27 59.30 -6.58 12.66
C ALA A 27 60.09 -5.77 13.71
N LYS A 28 60.44 -4.52 13.39
CA LYS A 28 60.71 -3.48 14.39
C LYS A 28 59.79 -2.28 14.18
N ARG A 29 59.26 -1.78 15.30
CA ARG A 29 58.28 -0.68 15.36
C ARG A 29 58.92 0.65 14.95
N LEU A 30 58.14 1.53 14.31
CA LEU A 30 58.22 2.96 14.60
C LEU A 30 56.88 3.66 14.35
N ASN A 31 56.38 4.34 15.37
CA ASN A 31 55.19 5.20 15.28
C ASN A 31 55.48 6.44 14.43
N ARG A 32 54.52 6.87 13.61
CA ARG A 32 54.11 8.29 13.56
C ARG A 32 52.67 8.44 13.06
N LYS A 33 51.93 9.33 13.72
CA LYS A 33 50.57 9.74 13.33
C LYS A 33 50.66 10.78 12.21
N THR A 34 49.79 10.70 11.21
CA THR A 34 49.44 11.81 10.32
C THR A 34 47.95 11.77 10.00
N SER A 35 47.16 12.37 10.88
CA SER A 35 45.74 12.66 10.66
C SER A 35 45.60 13.97 9.88
N TYR A 36 45.00 13.92 8.69
CA TYR A 36 44.62 15.14 7.97
C TYR A 36 43.22 15.59 8.41
N PRO A 37 43.05 16.84 8.90
CA PRO A 37 41.73 17.41 9.12
C PRO A 37 41.14 17.91 7.79
N ILE A 38 39.84 17.68 7.58
CA ILE A 38 39.06 18.39 6.56
C ILE A 38 38.33 19.52 7.28
N GLU A 39 38.82 20.76 7.13
CA GLU A 39 38.16 21.92 7.73
C GLU A 39 36.86 22.27 7.00
N GLY A 40 35.89 22.81 7.75
CA GLY A 40 34.51 22.95 7.28
C GLY A 40 34.30 24.12 6.33
N VAL A 41 33.69 23.85 5.17
CA VAL A 41 33.21 24.89 4.24
C VAL A 41 32.02 25.65 4.87
N ARG A 42 32.29 26.81 5.48
CA ARG A 42 31.25 27.78 5.82
C ARG A 42 30.76 28.49 4.56
N ILE A 43 29.61 28.08 4.04
CA ILE A 43 28.88 28.85 3.02
C ILE A 43 28.33 30.13 3.66
N VAL A 44 28.92 31.28 3.36
CA VAL A 44 28.41 32.59 3.77
C VAL A 44 27.38 33.05 2.73
N LEU A 45 26.09 32.86 3.04
CA LEU A 45 25.00 33.26 2.15
C LEU A 45 24.74 34.77 2.25
N ALA A 46 25.40 35.55 1.41
CA ALA A 46 25.28 37.01 1.41
C ALA A 46 23.98 37.49 0.75
N LEU A 47 22.92 37.63 1.53
CA LEU A 47 21.67 38.26 1.08
C LEU A 47 21.87 39.77 0.88
N ARG A 48 21.68 40.24 -0.36
CA ARG A 48 21.44 41.65 -0.69
C ARG A 48 20.05 41.79 -1.33
N PRO A 49 19.18 42.70 -0.83
CA PRO A 49 17.95 43.03 -1.53
C PRO A 49 18.24 43.94 -2.72
N ALA A 50 17.55 43.71 -3.83
CA ALA A 50 17.56 44.60 -4.99
C ALA A 50 16.10 44.93 -5.36
N ALA A 51 15.65 46.13 -4.99
CA ALA A 51 14.42 46.69 -5.54
C ALA A 51 14.78 47.39 -6.86
N GLY A 52 14.08 47.06 -7.95
CA GLY A 52 14.32 47.62 -9.28
C GLY A 52 13.03 47.64 -10.09
N ILE A 53 12.46 48.83 -10.26
CA ILE A 53 11.25 49.05 -11.07
C ILE A 53 11.67 49.19 -12.54
N LEU A 54 10.99 48.50 -13.45
CA LEU A 54 11.04 48.79 -14.88
C LEU A 54 9.74 48.31 -15.55
N SER A 55 9.05 49.22 -16.24
CA SER A 55 7.89 48.92 -17.08
C SER A 55 8.33 48.56 -18.51
N PRO A 56 7.44 47.92 -19.27
CA PRO A 56 7.31 48.22 -20.69
C PRO A 56 5.90 48.71 -21.04
N ALA A 57 5.82 49.64 -21.98
CA ALA A 57 4.65 49.82 -22.85
C ALA A 57 5.00 49.26 -24.23
N PRO A 58 4.00 48.82 -25.00
CA PRO A 58 3.63 49.60 -26.18
C PRO A 58 2.11 49.92 -26.19
N GLY A 59 1.63 50.69 -27.17
CA GLY A 59 0.24 51.13 -27.25
C GLY A 59 -0.36 51.06 -28.66
N GLU A 60 -1.68 51.31 -28.71
CA GLU A 60 -2.56 51.50 -29.89
C GLU A 60 -2.71 50.26 -30.81
N ASP A 61 -3.87 50.00 -31.45
CA ASP A 61 -5.04 50.83 -31.78
C ASP A 61 -6.38 50.02 -31.75
N SER A 62 -7.50 50.67 -32.10
CA SER A 62 -8.81 50.12 -32.56
C SER A 62 -9.82 49.53 -31.54
N ARG A 63 -10.54 50.43 -30.85
CA ARG A 63 -12.02 50.68 -31.01
C ARG A 63 -12.85 49.61 -31.77
N LEU A 64 -14.05 49.14 -31.36
CA LEU A 64 -15.11 49.65 -30.44
C LEU A 64 -15.97 48.53 -29.76
N PHE A 65 -16.39 48.78 -28.50
CA PHE A 65 -17.74 48.71 -27.85
C PHE A 65 -18.95 47.88 -28.40
N PRO A 66 -20.01 47.59 -27.58
CA PRO A 66 -20.21 47.82 -26.12
C PRO A 66 -20.80 46.64 -25.29
N MET A 67 -20.71 46.76 -23.94
CA MET A 67 -21.58 46.02 -23.00
C MET A 67 -22.98 46.67 -22.86
N SER A 68 -24.03 45.85 -22.66
CA SER A 68 -25.43 46.28 -22.37
C SER A 68 -26.27 45.02 -22.05
N ARG A 69 -27.14 44.91 -21.03
CA ARG A 69 -27.67 45.80 -19.95
C ARG A 69 -28.12 44.95 -18.73
N ARG A 70 -28.29 45.57 -17.56
CA ARG A 70 -29.24 45.11 -16.51
C ARG A 70 -30.51 45.98 -16.54
N PRO A 71 -31.70 45.41 -16.29
CA PRO A 71 -32.84 46.06 -15.65
C PRO A 71 -32.93 45.58 -14.17
N THR A 72 -32.78 46.40 -13.14
CA THR A 72 -33.78 47.33 -12.55
C THR A 72 -35.03 46.65 -11.99
N SER A 73 -35.15 46.57 -10.66
CA SER A 73 -36.42 46.42 -9.94
C SER A 73 -36.95 47.80 -9.48
N PRO A 74 -38.26 47.95 -9.22
CA PRO A 74 -38.82 49.17 -8.65
C PRO A 74 -39.15 49.06 -7.14
N ALA A 75 -38.60 50.01 -6.39
CA ALA A 75 -39.14 50.69 -5.19
C ALA A 75 -39.92 49.94 -4.09
N GLY A 76 -39.42 50.05 -2.85
CA GLY A 76 -40.15 49.78 -1.60
C GLY A 76 -39.52 50.51 -0.41
N MET A 77 -40.25 51.47 0.17
CA MET A 77 -39.88 52.35 1.32
C MET A 77 -39.35 51.59 2.56
N ARG A 78 -38.54 52.15 3.48
CA ARG A 78 -38.12 53.55 3.75
C ARG A 78 -36.80 53.53 4.58
N ALA A 79 -36.09 54.67 4.67
CA ALA A 79 -34.89 54.81 5.51
C ALA A 79 -35.21 55.33 6.93
N LEU A 80 -34.28 55.09 7.88
CA LEU A 80 -33.92 56.01 8.96
C LEU A 80 -32.54 55.64 9.54
N GLU A 81 -31.94 56.54 10.33
CA GLU A 81 -30.48 56.66 10.47
C GLU A 81 -29.90 56.17 11.81
N ARG A 82 -28.56 56.18 11.89
CA ARG A 82 -27.76 55.87 13.10
C ARG A 82 -27.88 56.98 14.15
N THR A 83 -28.10 56.60 15.41
CA THR A 83 -27.40 57.16 16.58
C THR A 83 -27.34 56.14 17.72
N ALA A 84 -26.16 55.97 18.33
CA ALA A 84 -26.06 55.46 19.69
C ALA A 84 -26.15 56.64 20.68
N PRO A 85 -26.50 56.39 21.96
CA PRO A 85 -25.42 56.31 22.94
C PRO A 85 -25.55 55.11 23.89
N ALA A 86 -24.46 54.79 24.60
CA ALA A 86 -24.45 53.75 25.62
C ALA A 86 -25.01 54.26 26.97
N ALA A 87 -25.74 53.40 27.67
CA ALA A 87 -26.14 53.58 29.07
C ALA A 87 -26.03 52.24 29.80
N VAL A 88 -25.66 52.26 31.09
CA VAL A 88 -25.28 51.05 31.84
C VAL A 88 -26.46 50.41 32.55
N LEU A 89 -26.81 49.21 32.11
CA LEU A 89 -27.57 48.18 32.83
C LEU A 89 -26.86 46.84 32.52
N GLY A 90 -26.63 45.91 33.44
CA GLY A 90 -27.02 45.84 34.84
C GLY A 90 -27.12 44.35 35.20
N ALA A 91 -26.07 43.78 35.79
CA ALA A 91 -25.79 42.33 35.78
C ALA A 91 -26.77 41.42 36.56
N ALA A 92 -27.91 41.93 37.01
CA ALA A 92 -28.95 41.19 37.71
C ALA A 92 -30.02 40.58 36.77
N GLY A 93 -30.14 41.04 35.52
CA GLY A 93 -31.15 40.52 34.58
C GLY A 93 -30.83 39.12 34.04
N LEU A 94 -29.56 38.86 33.71
CA LEU A 94 -29.09 37.65 33.03
C LEU A 94 -29.03 36.38 33.90
N ILE A 95 -29.31 36.48 35.20
CA ILE A 95 -29.23 35.35 36.14
C ILE A 95 -30.58 34.60 36.23
N ARG A 96 -31.70 35.24 35.88
CA ARG A 96 -33.05 34.69 36.09
C ARG A 96 -33.55 33.72 35.01
N ASP A 97 -33.02 33.80 33.80
CA ASP A 97 -33.44 32.97 32.67
C ASP A 97 -32.63 31.65 32.56
N ILE A 98 -31.78 31.35 33.55
CA ILE A 98 -30.97 30.13 33.62
C ILE A 98 -31.54 29.11 34.61
N GLU A 99 -32.39 29.53 35.56
CA GLU A 99 -32.96 28.66 36.61
C GLU A 99 -34.22 27.87 36.18
N SER A 100 -34.70 28.03 34.94
CA SER A 100 -35.98 27.46 34.46
C SER A 100 -35.86 26.34 33.42
N LEU A 101 -34.65 25.94 33.03
CA LEU A 101 -34.41 24.80 32.11
C LEU A 101 -34.02 23.53 32.88
N SER A 102 -35.01 22.91 33.51
CA SER A 102 -34.90 21.52 34.00
C SER A 102 -34.97 20.53 32.82
N PRO A 103 -34.00 19.62 32.64
CA PRO A 103 -34.13 18.54 31.67
C PRO A 103 -35.25 17.58 32.07
N GLU A 104 -36.14 17.25 31.13
CA GLU A 104 -37.06 16.11 31.30
C GLU A 104 -36.25 14.80 31.11
N GLU A 105 -36.32 13.89 32.09
CA GLU A 105 -35.62 12.61 32.03
C GLU A 105 -36.40 11.59 31.16
N ASP A 106 -35.83 11.20 30.01
CA ASP A 106 -36.39 10.14 29.15
C ASP A 106 -36.26 8.76 29.84
N PRO A 107 -37.36 8.06 30.17
CA PRO A 107 -37.34 6.90 31.04
C PRO A 107 -36.97 5.59 30.31
N GLN A 108 -35.74 5.48 29.80
CA GLN A 108 -35.12 4.19 29.45
C GLN A 108 -33.83 3.94 30.23
N SER A 109 -33.98 3.42 31.46
CA SER A 109 -32.87 3.15 32.37
C SER A 109 -32.06 1.90 31.96
N MET A 110 -31.09 2.07 31.05
CA MET A 110 -30.02 1.09 30.85
C MET A 110 -28.94 1.28 31.92
N SER A 111 -28.62 0.19 32.64
CA SER A 111 -27.94 0.18 33.95
C SER A 111 -26.83 1.22 34.12
N ASN A 112 -26.89 1.97 35.24
CA ASN A 112 -25.89 2.97 35.63
C ASN A 112 -24.60 2.29 36.13
N GLY A 113 -23.85 1.67 35.20
CA GLY A 113 -22.63 0.92 35.44
C GLY A 113 -21.41 1.67 34.91
N LYS A 114 -20.50 2.05 35.80
CA LYS A 114 -19.26 2.78 35.47
C LYS A 114 -18.47 2.06 34.37
N PHE A 115 -18.24 2.74 33.25
CA PHE A 115 -17.36 2.29 32.17
C PHE A 115 -15.92 2.73 32.43
N ASP A 116 -14.95 1.93 31.97
CA ASP A 116 -13.52 2.23 32.03
C ASP A 116 -13.04 3.04 30.81
N ALA A 117 -13.82 3.03 29.72
CA ALA A 117 -13.58 3.77 28.49
C ALA A 117 -14.89 4.06 27.74
N ASP A 118 -14.88 5.09 26.90
CA ASP A 118 -15.95 5.33 25.92
C ASP A 118 -15.81 4.36 24.75
N VAL A 119 -14.59 4.18 24.23
CA VAL A 119 -14.27 3.28 23.11
C VAL A 119 -13.17 2.30 23.49
N ALA A 120 -13.46 1.00 23.35
CA ALA A 120 -12.45 -0.04 23.28
C ALA A 120 -12.11 -0.38 21.82
N VAL A 121 -10.85 -0.65 21.52
CA VAL A 121 -10.40 -1.14 20.21
C VAL A 121 -9.63 -2.45 20.39
N ILE A 122 -10.01 -3.48 19.63
CA ILE A 122 -9.38 -4.82 19.69
C ILE A 122 -8.50 -5.01 18.45
N GLY A 123 -7.19 -5.04 18.65
CA GLY A 123 -6.16 -5.08 17.60
C GLY A 123 -5.62 -3.68 17.27
N ALA A 124 -4.31 -3.55 17.14
CA ALA A 124 -3.60 -2.31 16.82
C ALA A 124 -2.98 -2.31 15.41
N GLY A 125 -3.58 -3.06 14.46
CA GLY A 125 -3.32 -2.92 13.03
C GLY A 125 -3.79 -1.57 12.46
N PRO A 126 -3.61 -1.30 11.15
CA PRO A 126 -3.93 0.00 10.53
C PRO A 126 -5.32 0.54 10.85
N GLY A 127 -6.37 -0.28 10.74
CA GLY A 127 -7.72 0.13 11.14
C GLY A 127 -7.88 0.40 12.64
N GLY A 128 -7.23 -0.41 13.47
CA GLY A 128 -7.34 -0.31 14.93
C GLY A 128 -6.60 0.88 15.53
N TYR A 129 -5.32 1.06 15.21
CA TYR A 129 -4.55 2.17 15.79
C TYR A 129 -5.03 3.53 15.25
N VAL A 130 -5.51 3.60 13.99
CA VAL A 130 -6.12 4.80 13.43
C VAL A 130 -7.49 5.07 14.06
N ALA A 131 -8.35 4.06 14.24
CA ALA A 131 -9.62 4.22 14.95
C ALA A 131 -9.41 4.71 16.39
N ALA A 132 -8.44 4.14 17.12
CA ALA A 132 -8.14 4.52 18.50
C ALA A 132 -7.67 5.99 18.61
N ILE A 133 -6.74 6.40 17.73
CA ILE A 133 -6.28 7.80 17.66
C ILE A 133 -7.43 8.73 17.26
N LYS A 134 -8.25 8.35 16.28
CA LYS A 134 -9.35 9.18 15.78
C LYS A 134 -10.45 9.35 16.84
N ALA A 135 -10.82 8.29 17.56
CA ALA A 135 -11.78 8.37 18.65
C ALA A 135 -11.31 9.32 19.77
N ALA A 136 -10.02 9.26 20.15
CA ALA A 136 -9.44 10.17 21.12
C ALA A 136 -9.42 11.63 20.63
N GLN A 137 -9.18 11.86 19.33
CA GLN A 137 -9.28 13.18 18.70
C GLN A 137 -10.73 13.71 18.60
N LEU A 138 -11.73 12.84 18.74
CA LEU A 138 -13.15 13.21 18.88
C LEU A 138 -13.56 13.39 20.35
N GLY A 139 -12.62 13.33 21.30
CA GLY A 139 -12.83 13.60 22.73
C GLY A 139 -13.15 12.37 23.58
N ALA A 140 -13.18 11.16 23.01
CA ALA A 140 -13.46 9.93 23.75
C ALA A 140 -12.29 9.50 24.64
N SER A 141 -12.58 8.87 25.79
CA SER A 141 -11.61 8.05 26.50
C SER A 141 -11.45 6.69 25.79
N VAL A 142 -10.20 6.35 25.43
CA VAL A 142 -9.92 5.21 24.53
C VAL A 142 -8.95 4.21 25.14
N VAL A 143 -9.31 2.93 25.05
CA VAL A 143 -8.43 1.79 25.33
C VAL A 143 -8.19 1.00 24.05
N CYS A 144 -6.93 0.75 23.70
CA CYS A 144 -6.55 -0.13 22.59
C CYS A 144 -5.84 -1.37 23.13
N ILE A 145 -6.31 -2.54 22.71
CA ILE A 145 -5.82 -3.85 23.16
C ILE A 145 -5.05 -4.52 22.02
N GLU A 146 -3.83 -4.97 22.25
CA GLU A 146 -3.01 -5.69 21.26
C GLU A 146 -2.31 -6.87 21.92
N LYS A 147 -2.25 -8.03 21.25
CA LYS A 147 -1.65 -9.27 21.78
C LYS A 147 -0.20 -9.48 21.35
N ALA A 148 0.24 -8.81 20.29
CA ALA A 148 1.59 -8.91 19.74
C ALA A 148 2.28 -7.54 19.67
N TYR A 149 2.16 -6.81 18.57
CA TYR A 149 2.89 -5.57 18.32
C TYR A 149 2.02 -4.49 17.67
N LEU A 150 2.17 -3.25 18.13
CA LEU A 150 1.55 -2.07 17.53
C LEU A 150 1.86 -1.97 16.03
N GLY A 151 0.86 -1.56 15.25
CA GLY A 151 0.89 -1.53 13.78
C GLY A 151 0.43 -2.85 13.12
N GLY A 152 0.26 -3.94 13.88
CA GLY A 152 -0.25 -5.23 13.41
C GLY A 152 0.51 -5.79 12.20
N THR A 153 -0.18 -6.57 11.36
CA THR A 153 0.39 -7.24 10.18
C THR A 153 1.15 -6.29 9.25
N CYS A 154 0.52 -5.18 8.84
CA CYS A 154 1.06 -4.30 7.81
C CYS A 154 2.40 -3.66 8.18
N LEU A 155 2.57 -3.26 9.46
CA LEU A 155 3.82 -2.68 9.94
C LEU A 155 4.88 -3.75 10.26
N ASN A 156 4.47 -4.89 10.82
CA ASN A 156 5.41 -5.84 11.41
C ASN A 156 5.80 -7.00 10.50
N VAL A 157 4.89 -7.55 9.68
CA VAL A 157 5.10 -8.76 8.86
C VAL A 157 4.45 -8.67 7.46
N GLY A 158 4.32 -7.45 6.91
CA GLY A 158 3.55 -7.22 5.68
C GLY A 158 4.06 -6.06 4.85
N CYS A 159 3.24 -5.01 4.73
CA CYS A 159 3.46 -3.84 3.87
C CYS A 159 4.86 -3.22 4.03
N ILE A 160 5.28 -2.92 5.26
CA ILE A 160 6.52 -2.20 5.53
C ILE A 160 7.76 -3.06 5.25
N PRO A 161 7.90 -4.29 5.78
CA PRO A 161 9.04 -5.14 5.42
C PRO A 161 9.17 -5.44 3.93
N SER A 162 8.07 -5.79 3.26
CA SER A 162 8.07 -6.09 1.81
C SER A 162 8.56 -4.87 1.00
N LYS A 163 8.05 -3.67 1.28
CA LYS A 163 8.44 -2.43 0.58
C LYS A 163 9.89 -2.03 0.87
N VAL A 164 10.43 -2.35 2.06
CA VAL A 164 11.87 -2.19 2.33
C VAL A 164 12.72 -3.16 1.49
N TRP A 165 12.32 -4.43 1.36
CA TRP A 165 13.00 -5.39 0.48
C TRP A 165 12.94 -4.98 -0.99
N ILE A 166 11.75 -4.64 -1.52
CA ILE A 166 11.55 -4.13 -2.87
C ILE A 166 12.48 -2.94 -3.14
N SER A 167 12.48 -1.94 -2.26
CA SER A 167 13.37 -0.77 -2.34
C SER A 167 14.86 -1.15 -2.31
N SER A 168 15.27 -2.18 -1.57
CA SER A 168 16.66 -2.67 -1.60
C SER A 168 17.02 -3.32 -2.94
N VAL A 169 16.10 -4.10 -3.50
CA VAL A 169 16.29 -4.86 -4.75
C VAL A 169 16.25 -3.95 -5.98
N GLU A 170 15.30 -3.02 -6.04
CA GLU A 170 15.20 -1.99 -7.08
C GLU A 170 16.52 -1.23 -7.22
N ARG A 171 17.05 -0.68 -6.11
CA ARG A 171 18.30 0.08 -6.14
C ARG A 171 19.52 -0.79 -6.46
N LEU A 172 19.51 -2.07 -6.08
CA LEU A 172 20.50 -3.05 -6.54
C LEU A 172 20.45 -3.22 -8.07
N GLN A 173 19.26 -3.27 -8.67
CA GLN A 173 19.10 -3.33 -10.13
C GLN A 173 19.50 -2.02 -10.83
N HIS A 174 19.18 -0.84 -10.27
CA HIS A 174 19.67 0.45 -10.78
C HIS A 174 21.19 0.51 -10.83
N VAL A 175 21.90 0.06 -9.78
CA VAL A 175 23.37 0.05 -9.77
C VAL A 175 23.94 -1.01 -10.74
N ARG A 176 23.31 -2.19 -10.84
CA ARG A 176 23.72 -3.25 -11.81
C ARG A 176 23.56 -2.83 -13.27
N HIS A 177 22.61 -1.95 -13.59
CA HIS A 177 22.33 -1.49 -14.96
C HIS A 177 22.78 -0.04 -15.23
N ALA A 178 23.56 0.57 -14.32
CA ALA A 178 23.95 1.98 -14.36
C ALA A 178 24.69 2.40 -15.64
N GLU A 179 25.30 1.47 -16.38
CA GLU A 179 25.93 1.73 -17.68
C GLU A 179 24.92 2.21 -18.73
N GLN A 180 23.64 1.84 -18.63
CA GLN A 180 22.57 2.35 -19.50
C GLN A 180 22.32 3.85 -19.31
N LEU A 181 22.68 4.40 -18.14
CA LEU A 181 22.68 5.83 -17.81
C LEU A 181 24.06 6.48 -18.05
N GLY A 182 25.00 5.77 -18.69
CA GLY A 182 26.38 6.22 -18.92
C GLY A 182 27.29 6.16 -17.68
N VAL A 183 26.82 5.62 -16.56
CA VAL A 183 27.57 5.55 -15.30
C VAL A 183 28.33 4.23 -15.20
N LYS A 184 29.67 4.29 -15.14
CA LYS A 184 30.53 3.10 -15.01
C LYS A 184 30.71 2.73 -13.54
N VAL A 185 30.54 1.45 -13.22
CA VAL A 185 30.75 0.88 -11.89
C VAL A 185 31.97 -0.04 -11.90
N THR A 186 32.90 0.14 -10.97
CA THR A 186 34.14 -0.65 -10.88
C THR A 186 34.10 -1.61 -9.71
N GLY A 187 33.87 -2.89 -9.97
CA GLY A 187 33.76 -3.95 -8.96
C GLY A 187 32.51 -4.82 -9.14
N SER A 188 32.35 -5.84 -8.28
CA SER A 188 31.15 -6.68 -8.23
C SER A 188 30.01 -5.98 -7.46
N VAL A 189 28.78 -6.06 -7.97
CA VAL A 189 27.60 -5.41 -7.38
C VAL A 189 26.71 -6.45 -6.72
N GLU A 190 27.04 -6.78 -5.47
CA GLU A 190 26.41 -7.85 -4.69
C GLU A 190 25.52 -7.33 -3.54
N PRO A 191 24.43 -8.05 -3.20
CA PRO A 191 23.60 -7.71 -2.05
C PRO A 191 24.28 -8.10 -0.73
N ASP A 192 24.53 -7.14 0.15
CA ASP A 192 24.77 -7.43 1.58
C ASP A 192 23.43 -7.81 2.24
N PHE A 193 23.14 -9.10 2.25
CA PHE A 193 21.93 -9.66 2.83
C PHE A 193 21.75 -9.33 4.32
N ALA A 194 22.85 -9.28 5.09
CA ALA A 194 22.80 -8.98 6.52
C ALA A 194 22.46 -7.50 6.76
N ALA A 195 23.06 -6.59 6.01
CA ALA A 195 22.72 -5.16 6.06
C ALA A 195 21.30 -4.88 5.54
N MET A 196 20.84 -5.61 4.51
CA MET A 196 19.45 -5.50 4.02
C MET A 196 18.44 -5.97 5.07
N ASN A 197 18.64 -7.11 5.71
CA ASN A 197 17.74 -7.57 6.79
C ASN A 197 17.78 -6.62 8.01
N ALA A 198 18.96 -6.15 8.42
CA ALA A 198 19.09 -5.16 9.49
C ALA A 198 18.40 -3.82 9.16
N ARG A 199 18.34 -3.41 7.88
CA ARG A 199 17.54 -2.26 7.42
C ARG A 199 16.04 -2.49 7.65
N VAL A 200 15.53 -3.69 7.36
CA VAL A 200 14.13 -4.07 7.58
C VAL A 200 13.79 -3.98 9.08
N GLU A 201 14.54 -4.69 9.92
CA GLU A 201 14.34 -4.71 11.37
C GLU A 201 14.37 -3.29 11.99
N LYS A 202 15.33 -2.47 11.57
CA LYS A 202 15.45 -1.07 12.01
C LYS A 202 14.23 -0.23 11.64
N ILE A 203 13.71 -0.35 10.42
CA ILE A 203 12.55 0.42 9.97
C ILE A 203 11.27 -0.04 10.68
N VAL A 204 11.05 -1.35 10.81
CA VAL A 204 9.92 -1.93 11.58
C VAL A 204 9.94 -1.46 13.03
N SER A 205 11.09 -1.56 13.70
CA SER A 205 11.27 -1.10 15.09
C SER A 205 11.00 0.40 15.24
N THR A 206 11.51 1.21 14.31
CA THR A 206 11.31 2.68 14.31
C THR A 206 9.83 3.03 14.16
N GLN A 207 9.11 2.42 13.22
CA GLN A 207 7.68 2.70 13.02
C GLN A 207 6.82 2.18 14.19
N ARG A 208 7.16 1.02 14.76
CA ARG A 208 6.48 0.48 15.96
C ARG A 208 6.59 1.45 17.14
N GLY A 209 7.79 2.01 17.35
CA GLY A 209 8.01 3.11 18.30
C GLY A 209 7.19 4.37 17.97
N GLY A 210 7.08 4.70 16.68
CA GLY A 210 6.21 5.77 16.16
C GLY A 210 4.74 5.62 16.58
N VAL A 211 4.13 4.45 16.38
CA VAL A 211 2.73 4.19 16.81
C VAL A 211 2.60 4.32 18.33
N GLY A 212 3.58 3.82 19.10
CA GLY A 212 3.61 4.01 20.56
C GLY A 212 3.72 5.47 21.01
N MET A 213 4.43 6.33 20.27
CA MET A 213 4.46 7.77 20.51
C MET A 213 3.13 8.45 20.13
N LEU A 214 2.47 8.01 19.06
CA LEU A 214 1.16 8.53 18.67
C LEU A 214 0.07 8.18 19.72
N PHE A 215 0.06 6.97 20.27
CA PHE A 215 -0.83 6.61 21.37
C PHE A 215 -0.63 7.50 22.59
N LYS A 216 0.63 7.71 23.02
CA LYS A 216 0.96 8.64 24.11
C LYS A 216 0.49 10.08 23.82
N LYS A 217 0.72 10.59 22.60
CA LYS A 217 0.31 11.95 22.20
C LYS A 217 -1.21 12.16 22.24
N ASN A 218 -2.00 11.12 21.96
CA ASN A 218 -3.46 11.18 21.95
C ASN A 218 -4.10 10.54 23.20
N ASN A 219 -3.33 10.31 24.28
CA ASN A 219 -3.80 9.70 25.54
C ASN A 219 -4.51 8.33 25.40
N VAL A 220 -4.22 7.57 24.33
CA VAL A 220 -4.78 6.22 24.12
C VAL A 220 -4.11 5.25 25.10
N LYS A 221 -4.90 4.63 25.98
CA LYS A 221 -4.41 3.62 26.92
C LYS A 221 -4.17 2.29 26.17
N HIS A 222 -2.91 1.91 26.02
CA HIS A 222 -2.53 0.59 25.50
C HIS A 222 -2.66 -0.48 26.60
N ILE A 223 -3.24 -1.63 26.26
CA ILE A 223 -3.24 -2.84 27.08
C ILE A 223 -2.69 -4.00 26.25
N GLU A 224 -1.66 -4.67 26.76
CA GLU A 224 -1.11 -5.86 26.11
C GLU A 224 -1.87 -7.12 26.55
N GLY A 225 -2.32 -7.93 25.59
CA GLY A 225 -2.94 -9.23 25.81
C GLY A 225 -3.99 -9.61 24.76
N THR A 226 -4.46 -10.86 24.83
CA THR A 226 -5.54 -11.36 23.95
C THR A 226 -6.90 -10.97 24.52
N ALA A 227 -7.69 -10.23 23.74
CA ALA A 227 -9.05 -9.86 24.07
C ALA A 227 -10.07 -10.96 23.72
N SER A 228 -11.14 -11.07 24.51
CA SER A 228 -12.35 -11.82 24.19
C SER A 228 -13.56 -11.18 24.88
N PHE A 229 -14.75 -11.26 24.26
CA PHE A 229 -15.96 -10.71 24.85
C PHE A 229 -16.48 -11.59 26.01
N VAL A 230 -16.88 -10.93 27.10
CA VAL A 230 -17.65 -11.53 28.21
C VAL A 230 -19.14 -11.26 28.00
N ASP A 231 -19.48 -10.04 27.58
CA ASP A 231 -20.79 -9.57 27.14
C ASP A 231 -20.60 -8.41 26.13
N ALA A 232 -21.66 -7.74 25.69
CA ALA A 232 -21.60 -6.68 24.67
C ALA A 232 -20.87 -5.39 25.11
N ASN A 233 -20.55 -5.23 26.40
CA ASN A 233 -19.82 -4.09 26.95
C ASN A 233 -18.54 -4.49 27.69
N THR A 234 -18.44 -5.72 28.19
CA THR A 234 -17.30 -6.21 28.99
C THR A 234 -16.35 -7.07 28.16
N ILE A 235 -15.08 -6.66 28.11
CA ILE A 235 -13.99 -7.39 27.44
C ILE A 235 -13.06 -7.99 28.50
N GLN A 236 -12.74 -9.29 28.38
CA GLN A 236 -11.66 -9.93 29.12
C GLN A 236 -10.37 -9.87 28.30
N VAL A 237 -9.29 -9.40 28.91
CA VAL A 237 -7.95 -9.41 28.32
C VAL A 237 -7.06 -10.37 29.12
N VAL A 238 -6.39 -11.27 28.41
CA VAL A 238 -5.51 -12.28 28.99
C VAL A 238 -4.08 -12.07 28.52
N LYS A 239 -3.13 -11.97 29.45
CA LYS A 239 -1.68 -11.93 29.18
C LYS A 239 -0.97 -12.78 30.24
N ASP A 240 -0.07 -13.66 29.81
CA ASP A 240 0.77 -14.49 30.68
C ASP A 240 -0.01 -15.24 31.77
N GLY A 241 -1.21 -15.74 31.39
CA GLY A 241 -2.17 -16.40 32.30
C GLY A 241 -2.99 -15.46 33.19
N GLN A 242 -2.54 -14.23 33.40
CA GLN A 242 -3.27 -13.21 34.16
C GLN A 242 -4.47 -12.69 33.38
N LYS A 243 -5.56 -12.39 34.09
CA LYS A 243 -6.82 -11.92 33.52
C LYS A 243 -7.17 -10.55 34.08
N GLN A 244 -7.52 -9.63 33.19
CA GLN A 244 -8.16 -8.36 33.53
C GLN A 244 -9.46 -8.20 32.73
N THR A 245 -10.39 -7.39 33.23
CA THR A 245 -11.63 -7.05 32.54
C THR A 245 -11.78 -5.54 32.44
N LEU A 246 -12.32 -5.05 31.34
CA LEU A 246 -12.69 -3.64 31.17
C LEU A 246 -14.10 -3.54 30.59
N ARG A 247 -14.82 -2.47 30.94
CA ARG A 247 -16.12 -2.12 30.37
C ARG A 247 -16.00 -0.91 29.46
N ALA A 248 -16.50 -1.01 28.22
CA ALA A 248 -16.57 0.11 27.29
C ALA A 248 -18.00 0.37 26.80
N LYS A 249 -18.31 1.63 26.48
CA LYS A 249 -19.61 1.98 25.86
C LYS A 249 -19.71 1.36 24.47
N CYS A 250 -18.73 1.67 23.61
CA CYS A 250 -18.59 1.12 22.27
C CYS A 250 -17.32 0.27 22.12
N THR A 251 -17.34 -0.70 21.20
CA THR A 251 -16.15 -1.51 20.84
C THR A 251 -15.94 -1.52 19.33
N ILE A 252 -14.69 -1.33 18.88
CA ILE A 252 -14.27 -1.46 17.48
C ILE A 252 -13.36 -2.69 17.35
N ILE A 253 -13.79 -3.69 16.57
CA ILE A 253 -13.04 -4.92 16.32
C ILE A 253 -12.16 -4.71 15.08
N ALA A 254 -10.84 -4.74 15.27
CA ALA A 254 -9.82 -4.54 14.24
C ALA A 254 -8.79 -5.67 14.22
N GLY A 255 -9.23 -6.91 14.48
CA GLY A 255 -8.37 -8.10 14.66
C GLY A 255 -7.51 -8.49 13.44
N GLY A 256 -7.79 -7.93 12.27
CA GLY A 256 -7.02 -8.13 11.04
C GLY A 256 -7.13 -9.55 10.47
N SER A 257 -6.05 -10.00 9.81
CA SER A 257 -5.98 -11.29 9.13
C SER A 257 -4.65 -12.03 9.33
N SER A 258 -4.70 -13.35 9.21
CA SER A 258 -3.55 -14.26 9.15
C SER A 258 -3.42 -14.86 7.74
N VAL A 259 -2.23 -15.36 7.39
CA VAL A 259 -2.00 -16.10 6.14
C VAL A 259 -2.93 -17.31 5.99
N MET A 260 -3.32 -17.65 4.77
CA MET A 260 -4.11 -18.86 4.51
C MET A 260 -3.23 -20.12 4.47
N ASP A 261 -3.55 -21.06 5.35
CA ASP A 261 -2.94 -22.39 5.44
C ASP A 261 -3.49 -23.31 4.33
N LEU A 262 -2.74 -23.42 3.23
CA LEU A 262 -3.12 -24.22 2.06
C LEU A 262 -2.63 -25.66 2.19
N LYS A 263 -3.56 -26.60 2.41
CA LYS A 263 -3.26 -28.04 2.57
C LYS A 263 -2.94 -28.75 1.24
N ILE A 264 -1.74 -28.50 0.72
CA ILE A 264 -1.15 -29.27 -0.39
C ILE A 264 -0.60 -30.61 0.17
N PRO A 265 -1.02 -31.78 -0.34
CA PRO A 265 -0.51 -33.07 0.10
C PRO A 265 1.02 -33.17 0.08
N GLY A 266 1.61 -33.53 1.22
CA GLY A 266 3.06 -33.69 1.40
C GLY A 266 3.86 -32.39 1.56
N LEU A 267 3.27 -31.21 1.40
CA LEU A 267 3.93 -29.92 1.62
C LEU A 267 3.82 -29.51 3.10
N GLU A 268 4.61 -30.17 3.96
CA GLU A 268 4.48 -30.09 5.42
C GLU A 268 5.73 -29.54 6.12
N GLY A 269 5.60 -29.21 7.41
CA GLY A 269 6.71 -28.78 8.28
C GLY A 269 7.00 -27.27 8.32
N GLY A 270 6.33 -26.46 7.51
CA GLY A 270 6.39 -24.99 7.60
C GLY A 270 7.79 -24.41 7.37
N ALA A 271 8.08 -23.29 8.04
CA ALA A 271 9.28 -22.49 7.81
C ALA A 271 10.60 -23.28 8.00
N GLU A 272 10.67 -24.14 9.01
CA GLU A 272 11.85 -24.99 9.28
C GLU A 272 12.02 -26.12 8.24
N ALA A 273 10.98 -26.43 7.48
CA ALA A 273 11.04 -27.32 6.32
C ALA A 273 11.17 -26.57 4.98
N ASN A 274 11.46 -25.26 4.99
CA ASN A 274 11.47 -24.37 3.82
C ASN A 274 10.10 -24.27 3.10
N VAL A 275 8.99 -24.35 3.83
CA VAL A 275 7.66 -23.93 3.36
C VAL A 275 7.34 -22.59 4.01
N TRP A 276 7.53 -21.51 3.26
CA TRP A 276 7.39 -20.14 3.74
C TRP A 276 6.00 -19.58 3.42
N THR A 277 5.57 -18.63 4.22
CA THR A 277 4.43 -17.74 3.97
C THR A 277 4.93 -16.31 3.74
N SER A 278 4.04 -15.33 3.53
CA SER A 278 4.44 -13.92 3.52
C SER A 278 5.14 -13.49 4.81
N ASP A 279 4.71 -14.05 5.94
CA ASP A 279 5.12 -13.62 7.28
C ASP A 279 6.52 -14.17 7.63
N ASP A 280 6.99 -15.20 6.89
CA ASP A 280 8.38 -15.69 6.90
C ASP A 280 9.25 -14.96 5.87
N ALA A 281 8.72 -14.74 4.65
CA ALA A 281 9.44 -14.15 3.52
C ALA A 281 9.82 -12.67 3.73
N VAL A 282 9.23 -11.99 4.71
CA VAL A 282 9.65 -10.65 5.17
C VAL A 282 10.93 -10.65 6.01
N PHE A 283 11.27 -11.75 6.67
CA PHE A 283 12.48 -11.94 7.48
C PHE A 283 13.18 -13.26 7.09
N PRO A 284 13.61 -13.38 5.82
CA PRO A 284 14.18 -14.62 5.31
C PRO A 284 15.47 -14.97 6.07
N LYS A 285 15.68 -16.25 6.38
CA LYS A 285 16.92 -16.73 7.03
C LYS A 285 18.13 -16.76 6.08
N PHE A 286 17.87 -16.82 4.77
CA PHE A 286 18.87 -16.88 3.68
C PHE A 286 18.21 -16.53 2.34
N ILE A 287 19.00 -16.25 1.31
CA ILE A 287 18.51 -16.16 -0.09
C ILE A 287 18.52 -17.57 -0.68
N PRO A 288 17.37 -18.15 -1.10
CA PRO A 288 17.34 -19.49 -1.68
C PRO A 288 17.90 -19.51 -3.11
N LYS A 289 18.49 -20.62 -3.53
CA LYS A 289 18.96 -20.84 -4.91
C LYS A 289 17.80 -20.95 -5.90
N SER A 290 16.68 -21.51 -5.45
CA SER A 290 15.44 -21.59 -6.22
C SER A 290 14.21 -21.53 -5.32
N VAL A 291 13.17 -20.85 -5.80
CA VAL A 291 11.90 -20.68 -5.08
C VAL A 291 10.72 -20.94 -6.01
N LEU A 292 9.75 -21.71 -5.52
CA LEU A 292 8.43 -21.86 -6.13
C LEU A 292 7.42 -21.02 -5.35
N VAL A 293 6.87 -19.99 -5.99
CA VAL A 293 5.81 -19.15 -5.42
C VAL A 293 4.45 -19.69 -5.85
N ILE A 294 3.57 -19.94 -4.89
CA ILE A 294 2.20 -20.41 -5.11
C ILE A 294 1.24 -19.25 -4.84
N GLY A 295 0.53 -18.82 -5.89
CA GLY A 295 -0.28 -17.61 -5.95
C GLY A 295 0.44 -16.49 -6.70
N GLY A 296 -0.17 -16.02 -7.79
CA GLY A 296 0.23 -14.89 -8.62
C GLY A 296 -0.50 -13.58 -8.29
N GLY A 297 -1.17 -13.51 -7.12
CA GLY A 297 -1.65 -12.26 -6.55
C GLY A 297 -0.51 -11.33 -6.11
N ALA A 298 -0.85 -10.13 -5.63
CA ALA A 298 0.10 -9.06 -5.29
C ALA A 298 1.29 -9.53 -4.42
N VAL A 299 1.01 -10.26 -3.34
CA VAL A 299 2.03 -10.80 -2.40
C VAL A 299 3.01 -11.74 -3.10
N GLY A 300 2.50 -12.65 -3.94
CA GLY A 300 3.35 -13.60 -4.68
C GLY A 300 4.18 -12.91 -5.77
N CYS A 301 3.62 -11.90 -6.44
CA CYS A 301 4.35 -11.09 -7.40
C CYS A 301 5.47 -10.28 -6.72
N GLU A 302 5.21 -9.62 -5.60
CA GLU A 302 6.22 -8.85 -4.85
C GLU A 302 7.38 -9.73 -4.38
N PHE A 303 7.10 -10.88 -3.74
CA PHE A 303 8.17 -11.78 -3.29
C PHE A 303 8.87 -12.50 -4.44
N GLY A 304 8.17 -12.82 -5.53
CA GLY A 304 8.79 -13.34 -6.76
C GLY A 304 9.79 -12.34 -7.35
N TYR A 305 9.42 -11.07 -7.46
CA TYR A 305 10.31 -9.98 -7.88
C TYR A 305 11.53 -9.83 -6.94
N VAL A 306 11.30 -9.76 -5.63
CA VAL A 306 12.38 -9.60 -4.62
C VAL A 306 13.37 -10.75 -4.67
N LEU A 307 12.91 -12.00 -4.62
CA LEU A 307 13.78 -13.16 -4.56
C LEU A 307 14.54 -13.35 -5.89
N ASN A 308 13.89 -13.14 -7.04
CA ASN A 308 14.56 -13.15 -8.34
C ASN A 308 15.65 -12.07 -8.44
N GLY A 309 15.35 -10.83 -8.00
CA GLY A 309 16.33 -9.74 -8.00
C GLY A 309 17.51 -9.93 -7.05
N LEU A 310 17.33 -10.72 -5.97
CA LEU A 310 18.39 -11.19 -5.08
C LEU A 310 19.18 -12.39 -5.63
N GLY A 311 18.72 -13.03 -6.72
CA GLY A 311 19.43 -14.11 -7.43
C GLY A 311 18.78 -15.49 -7.36
N SER A 312 17.62 -15.64 -6.73
CA SER A 312 16.88 -16.92 -6.67
C SER A 312 16.26 -17.26 -8.03
N LYS A 313 16.49 -18.48 -8.55
CA LYS A 313 15.70 -18.97 -9.70
C LYS A 313 14.23 -19.06 -9.28
N THR A 314 13.39 -18.20 -9.84
CA THR A 314 12.02 -17.99 -9.36
C THR A 314 10.99 -18.49 -10.38
N THR A 315 10.08 -19.33 -9.91
CA THR A 315 8.90 -19.75 -10.68
C THR A 315 7.62 -19.40 -9.90
N VAL A 316 6.66 -18.73 -10.55
CA VAL A 316 5.35 -18.37 -9.99
C VAL A 316 4.27 -19.26 -10.61
N VAL A 317 3.44 -19.87 -9.77
CA VAL A 317 2.29 -20.70 -10.17
C VAL A 317 1.00 -20.02 -9.71
N GLU A 318 0.09 -19.77 -10.64
CA GLU A 318 -1.24 -19.20 -10.40
C GLU A 318 -2.32 -20.08 -11.05
N MET A 319 -3.38 -20.37 -10.29
CA MET A 319 -4.51 -21.19 -10.71
C MET A 319 -5.43 -20.44 -11.68
N MET A 320 -5.53 -19.12 -11.52
CA MET A 320 -6.20 -18.23 -12.46
C MET A 320 -5.40 -18.07 -13.76
N THR A 321 -6.06 -17.61 -14.83
CA THR A 321 -5.48 -17.51 -16.18
C THR A 321 -4.46 -16.38 -16.36
N SER A 322 -4.41 -15.42 -15.42
CA SER A 322 -3.51 -14.26 -15.40
C SER A 322 -2.82 -14.10 -14.05
N LEU A 323 -1.68 -13.40 -14.02
CA LEU A 323 -1.18 -12.77 -12.79
C LEU A 323 -2.15 -11.67 -12.35
N ILE A 324 -2.11 -11.34 -11.06
CA ILE A 324 -2.91 -10.28 -10.41
C ILE A 324 -4.40 -10.28 -10.83
N PRO A 325 -5.11 -11.43 -10.76
CA PRO A 325 -6.41 -11.67 -11.41
C PRO A 325 -7.63 -10.88 -10.87
N MET A 326 -7.38 -9.85 -10.05
CA MET A 326 -8.38 -8.87 -9.56
C MET A 326 -8.10 -7.44 -10.09
N PHE A 327 -7.22 -7.32 -11.08
CA PHE A 327 -6.87 -6.08 -11.78
C PHE A 327 -7.35 -6.18 -13.24
N ASP A 328 -7.33 -5.07 -13.99
CA ASP A 328 -7.65 -5.08 -15.42
C ASP A 328 -6.70 -6.04 -16.18
N GLU A 329 -7.27 -6.81 -17.10
CA GLU A 329 -6.61 -7.95 -17.75
C GLU A 329 -5.33 -7.55 -18.51
N ASP A 330 -5.27 -6.31 -19.01
CA ASP A 330 -4.08 -5.73 -19.64
C ASP A 330 -2.89 -5.62 -18.68
N LEU A 331 -3.14 -5.29 -17.40
CA LEU A 331 -2.11 -5.11 -16.38
C LEU A 331 -1.45 -6.45 -16.04
N GLY A 332 -2.26 -7.50 -15.85
CA GLY A 332 -1.75 -8.86 -15.60
C GLY A 332 -0.94 -9.40 -16.77
N ALA A 333 -1.37 -9.11 -18.01
CA ALA A 333 -0.66 -9.52 -19.22
C ALA A 333 0.68 -8.79 -19.41
N GLU A 334 0.77 -7.50 -19.08
CA GLU A 334 2.03 -6.74 -19.13
C GLU A 334 2.97 -7.11 -17.98
N LEU A 335 2.46 -7.32 -16.76
CA LEU A 335 3.27 -7.79 -15.64
C LEU A 335 3.91 -9.15 -15.95
N GLN A 336 3.17 -10.07 -16.58
CA GLN A 336 3.72 -11.36 -17.02
C GLN A 336 4.80 -11.21 -18.12
N ARG A 337 4.70 -10.20 -19.00
CA ARG A 337 5.76 -9.86 -19.97
C ARG A 337 7.00 -9.31 -19.28
N ALA A 338 6.84 -8.39 -18.32
CA ALA A 338 7.93 -7.82 -17.53
C ALA A 338 8.65 -8.89 -16.68
N PHE A 339 7.91 -9.77 -16.01
CA PHE A 339 8.47 -10.89 -15.24
C PHE A 339 9.30 -11.84 -16.12
N LYS A 340 8.79 -12.21 -17.30
CA LYS A 340 9.53 -13.03 -18.26
C LYS A 340 10.81 -12.33 -18.77
N LYS A 341 10.77 -11.02 -19.00
CA LYS A 341 11.93 -10.18 -19.35
C LYS A 341 13.00 -10.18 -18.24
N GLN A 342 12.58 -10.31 -16.97
CA GLN A 342 13.45 -10.38 -15.79
C GLN A 342 13.90 -11.81 -15.42
N GLY A 343 13.52 -12.83 -16.21
CA GLY A 343 13.90 -14.23 -15.97
C GLY A 343 13.00 -14.99 -14.99
N ILE A 344 11.91 -14.40 -14.50
CA ILE A 344 10.90 -15.08 -13.68
C ILE A 344 10.06 -15.99 -14.58
N GLU A 345 9.97 -17.27 -14.24
CA GLU A 345 9.06 -18.21 -14.88
C GLU A 345 7.64 -18.02 -14.32
N VAL A 346 6.63 -17.95 -15.19
CA VAL A 346 5.23 -17.72 -14.80
C VAL A 346 4.33 -18.77 -15.45
N LEU A 347 3.57 -19.47 -14.61
CA LEU A 347 2.68 -20.57 -14.98
C LEU A 347 1.26 -20.24 -14.50
N THR A 348 0.43 -19.70 -15.40
CA THR A 348 -0.99 -19.43 -15.14
C THR A 348 -1.86 -20.61 -15.57
N GLY A 349 -3.09 -20.69 -15.05
CA GLY A 349 -3.97 -21.85 -15.22
C GLY A 349 -3.43 -23.12 -14.56
N ALA A 350 -2.58 -22.98 -13.54
CA ALA A 350 -1.75 -24.05 -13.00
C ALA A 350 -1.83 -24.16 -11.46
N MET A 351 -1.72 -25.37 -10.93
CA MET A 351 -1.79 -25.62 -9.48
C MET A 351 -0.82 -26.71 -9.03
N VAL A 352 -0.35 -26.62 -7.79
CA VAL A 352 0.46 -27.67 -7.15
C VAL A 352 -0.47 -28.73 -6.57
N GLU A 353 -0.50 -29.93 -7.16
CA GLU A 353 -1.36 -31.03 -6.71
C GLU A 353 -0.78 -31.78 -5.49
N LYS A 354 0.56 -31.84 -5.38
CA LYS A 354 1.30 -32.40 -4.24
C LYS A 354 2.76 -31.95 -4.24
N ALA A 355 3.45 -32.11 -3.11
CA ALA A 355 4.89 -31.96 -3.00
C ALA A 355 5.57 -33.18 -2.33
N GLU A 356 6.82 -33.41 -2.68
CA GLU A 356 7.69 -34.45 -2.12
C GLU A 356 8.93 -33.77 -1.51
N LYS A 357 9.26 -34.05 -0.24
CA LYS A 357 10.46 -33.49 0.40
C LYS A 357 11.71 -34.14 -0.18
N THR A 358 12.72 -33.35 -0.55
CA THR A 358 14.00 -33.85 -1.07
C THR A 358 15.18 -33.38 -0.21
N LYS A 359 16.37 -33.96 -0.45
CA LYS A 359 17.62 -33.51 0.19
C LYS A 359 18.02 -32.07 -0.14
N ALA A 360 17.46 -31.50 -1.22
CA ALA A 360 17.78 -30.16 -1.71
C ALA A 360 16.64 -29.15 -1.50
N GLY A 361 15.51 -29.56 -0.90
CA GLY A 361 14.32 -28.73 -0.74
C GLY A 361 13.04 -29.53 -1.00
N TRP A 362 12.39 -29.23 -2.11
CA TRP A 362 11.06 -29.71 -2.48
C TRP A 362 10.97 -30.07 -3.95
N LYS A 363 10.20 -31.11 -4.27
CA LYS A 363 9.83 -31.52 -5.61
C LYS A 363 8.31 -31.42 -5.73
N CYS A 364 7.84 -30.41 -6.44
CA CYS A 364 6.43 -30.06 -6.54
C CYS A 364 5.85 -30.56 -7.86
N HIS A 365 4.68 -31.21 -7.80
CA HIS A 365 3.95 -31.68 -8.96
C HIS A 365 2.94 -30.60 -9.36
N VAL A 366 3.24 -29.90 -10.45
CA VAL A 366 2.45 -28.76 -10.94
C VAL A 366 1.65 -29.21 -12.14
N LYS A 367 0.33 -29.22 -11.99
CA LYS A 367 -0.60 -29.41 -13.09
C LYS A 367 -0.81 -28.08 -13.80
N THR A 368 -0.69 -28.11 -15.12
CA THR A 368 -0.86 -26.99 -16.04
C THR A 368 -1.89 -27.38 -17.11
N PRO A 369 -2.32 -26.46 -18.00
CA PRO A 369 -3.19 -26.79 -19.12
C PRO A 369 -2.61 -27.81 -20.12
N SER A 370 -1.28 -28.02 -20.11
CA SER A 370 -0.57 -28.98 -20.99
C SER A 370 -0.25 -30.33 -20.34
N GLY A 371 -0.52 -30.50 -19.04
CA GLY A 371 -0.26 -31.75 -18.31
C GLY A 371 0.32 -31.51 -16.92
N VAL A 372 0.89 -32.56 -16.31
CA VAL A 372 1.59 -32.44 -15.02
C VAL A 372 3.10 -32.40 -15.26
N GLN A 373 3.75 -31.34 -14.77
CA GLN A 373 5.20 -31.19 -14.76
C GLN A 373 5.76 -31.19 -13.33
N THR A 374 7.05 -31.47 -13.20
CA THR A 374 7.76 -31.44 -11.91
C THR A 374 8.63 -30.19 -11.82
N ILE A 375 8.56 -29.47 -10.71
CA ILE A 375 9.42 -28.31 -10.43
C ILE A 375 10.15 -28.56 -9.10
N GLU A 376 11.49 -28.42 -9.10
CA GLU A 376 12.32 -28.55 -7.90
C GLU A 376 12.75 -27.17 -7.38
N ALA A 377 12.54 -26.93 -6.09
CA ALA A 377 12.81 -25.66 -5.42
C ALA A 377 13.43 -25.86 -4.03
N GLU A 378 14.36 -25.01 -3.62
CA GLU A 378 14.94 -25.03 -2.25
C GLU A 378 13.93 -24.55 -1.21
N VAL A 379 13.07 -23.61 -1.60
CA VAL A 379 11.96 -23.02 -0.84
C VAL A 379 10.65 -23.07 -1.64
N VAL A 380 9.52 -23.32 -0.96
CA VAL A 380 8.18 -23.08 -1.50
C VAL A 380 7.52 -21.95 -0.71
N LEU A 381 7.03 -20.91 -1.38
CA LEU A 381 6.39 -19.75 -0.77
C LEU A 381 4.88 -19.76 -1.08
N VAL A 382 4.05 -19.82 -0.05
CA VAL A 382 2.58 -19.84 -0.16
C VAL A 382 2.03 -18.41 0.01
N GLY A 383 1.56 -17.82 -1.09
CA GLY A 383 1.08 -16.43 -1.18
C GLY A 383 -0.42 -16.29 -1.48
N VAL A 384 -1.22 -17.35 -1.25
CA VAL A 384 -2.60 -17.50 -1.79
C VAL A 384 -3.71 -16.73 -1.06
N GLY A 385 -3.39 -15.73 -0.22
CA GLY A 385 -4.37 -14.87 0.46
C GLY A 385 -4.39 -14.97 1.99
N ARG A 386 -5.39 -14.32 2.61
CA ARG A 386 -5.46 -14.13 4.08
C ARG A 386 -6.87 -14.35 4.65
N LYS A 387 -6.95 -14.99 5.82
CA LYS A 387 -8.19 -15.31 6.57
C LYS A 387 -8.40 -14.31 7.71
N ALA A 388 -9.65 -13.87 7.93
CA ALA A 388 -10.02 -12.99 9.05
C ALA A 388 -9.75 -13.63 10.43
N ASN A 389 -9.23 -12.83 11.36
CA ASN A 389 -8.90 -13.24 12.73
C ASN A 389 -10.11 -13.08 13.67
N VAL A 390 -11.00 -14.08 13.67
CA VAL A 390 -12.24 -14.10 14.47
C VAL A 390 -12.21 -15.07 15.66
N GLU A 391 -11.28 -16.04 15.65
CA GLU A 391 -11.20 -17.12 16.63
C GLU A 391 -10.82 -16.61 18.03
N GLY A 392 -11.50 -17.14 19.06
CA GLY A 392 -11.30 -16.75 20.46
C GLY A 392 -11.98 -15.45 20.90
N LEU A 393 -12.60 -14.68 20.00
CA LEU A 393 -13.27 -13.42 20.37
C LEU A 393 -14.60 -13.60 21.11
N ASN A 394 -15.23 -14.79 21.08
CA ASN A 394 -16.57 -15.08 21.60
C ASN A 394 -17.74 -14.32 20.93
N LEU A 395 -17.64 -14.03 19.62
CA LEU A 395 -18.62 -13.25 18.87
C LEU A 395 -20.05 -13.79 18.96
N ASP A 396 -20.22 -15.11 18.94
CA ASP A 396 -21.53 -15.75 18.99
C ASP A 396 -22.24 -15.50 20.34
N LYS A 397 -21.49 -15.33 21.43
CA LYS A 397 -22.01 -15.04 22.78
C LYS A 397 -22.66 -13.66 22.88
N ILE A 398 -22.23 -12.72 22.04
CA ILE A 398 -22.75 -11.34 21.99
C ILE A 398 -23.72 -11.12 20.83
N GLY A 399 -23.92 -12.10 19.94
CA GLY A 399 -24.79 -11.99 18.77
C GLY A 399 -24.15 -11.33 17.54
N VAL A 400 -22.83 -11.15 17.52
CA VAL A 400 -22.11 -10.67 16.32
C VAL A 400 -21.96 -11.81 15.32
N LYS A 401 -22.71 -11.73 14.21
CA LYS A 401 -22.69 -12.74 13.15
C LYS A 401 -21.43 -12.66 12.28
N GLN A 402 -21.19 -13.76 11.57
CA GLN A 402 -20.04 -13.96 10.69
C GLN A 402 -20.50 -14.55 9.36
N HIS A 403 -19.87 -14.14 8.27
CA HIS A 403 -20.01 -14.72 6.93
C HIS A 403 -18.73 -15.46 6.53
N LYS A 404 -18.73 -16.11 5.36
CA LYS A 404 -17.62 -16.99 4.91
C LYS A 404 -16.23 -16.33 4.91
N ARG A 405 -16.12 -14.98 4.84
CA ARG A 405 -14.82 -14.27 4.82
C ARG A 405 -14.49 -13.50 6.10
N GLY A 406 -15.42 -13.32 7.05
CA GLY A 406 -15.17 -12.51 8.25
C GLY A 406 -16.43 -12.11 9.03
N ILE A 407 -16.33 -11.06 9.86
CA ILE A 407 -17.44 -10.47 10.62
C ILE A 407 -18.44 -9.79 9.68
N GLU A 408 -19.73 -9.99 9.94
CA GLU A 408 -20.82 -9.39 9.17
C GLU A 408 -21.20 -8.01 9.74
N VAL A 409 -20.79 -6.96 9.02
CA VAL A 409 -21.27 -5.58 9.24
C VAL A 409 -22.59 -5.36 8.50
N VAL A 410 -23.52 -4.64 9.14
CA VAL A 410 -24.91 -4.46 8.65
C VAL A 410 -25.11 -3.21 7.80
N ASN A 411 -24.11 -2.32 7.72
CA ASN A 411 -24.18 -1.06 7.00
C ASN A 411 -22.78 -0.50 6.66
N ASN A 412 -22.73 0.55 5.83
CA ASN A 412 -21.50 1.30 5.52
C ASN A 412 -20.98 2.17 6.67
N LYS A 413 -21.65 2.15 7.84
CA LYS A 413 -21.20 2.82 9.08
C LYS A 413 -20.28 1.93 9.93
N MET A 414 -19.91 0.77 9.39
CA MET A 414 -19.05 -0.28 10.00
C MET A 414 -19.65 -0.95 11.24
N GLN A 415 -20.96 -0.80 11.44
CA GLN A 415 -21.69 -1.34 12.58
C GLN A 415 -21.94 -2.84 12.39
N THR A 416 -21.87 -3.62 13.47
CA THR A 416 -22.27 -5.04 13.47
C THR A 416 -23.76 -5.21 13.79
N HIS A 417 -24.19 -6.46 13.96
CA HIS A 417 -25.51 -6.80 14.48
C HIS A 417 -25.80 -6.29 15.91
N VAL A 418 -24.76 -5.88 16.66
CA VAL A 418 -24.89 -5.36 18.03
C VAL A 418 -24.65 -3.84 17.97
N PRO A 419 -25.60 -2.97 18.38
CA PRO A 419 -25.56 -1.55 18.04
C PRO A 419 -24.31 -0.77 18.48
N ASN A 420 -23.68 -1.16 19.60
CA ASN A 420 -22.48 -0.53 20.15
C ASN A 420 -21.16 -1.18 19.68
N ILE A 421 -21.21 -2.16 18.77
CA ILE A 421 -20.04 -2.92 18.31
C ILE A 421 -19.86 -2.73 16.80
N TYR A 422 -18.65 -2.35 16.41
CA TYR A 422 -18.22 -2.06 15.06
C TYR A 422 -17.09 -3.03 14.65
N ALA A 423 -16.88 -3.25 13.35
CA ALA A 423 -15.78 -4.07 12.84
C ALA A 423 -15.14 -3.45 11.60
N VAL A 424 -13.80 -3.47 11.51
CA VAL A 424 -13.02 -2.73 10.49
C VAL A 424 -11.77 -3.49 10.01
N GLY A 425 -11.39 -3.26 8.76
CA GLY A 425 -10.24 -3.90 8.11
C GLY A 425 -10.47 -5.39 7.84
N ASP A 426 -9.39 -6.13 7.60
CA ASP A 426 -9.43 -7.51 7.08
C ASP A 426 -10.32 -8.49 7.86
N VAL A 427 -10.66 -8.18 9.12
CA VAL A 427 -11.56 -8.99 9.96
C VAL A 427 -12.99 -9.06 9.42
N ILE A 428 -13.43 -8.08 8.60
CA ILE A 428 -14.72 -8.11 7.89
C ILE A 428 -14.63 -8.83 6.55
N GLY A 429 -13.42 -9.14 6.08
CA GLY A 429 -13.19 -9.91 4.85
C GLY A 429 -13.67 -9.26 3.55
N LYS A 430 -13.92 -7.94 3.50
CA LYS A 430 -14.39 -7.22 2.31
C LYS A 430 -13.24 -6.92 1.34
N ILE A 431 -12.45 -5.89 1.64
CA ILE A 431 -11.20 -5.53 0.95
C ILE A 431 -10.06 -5.51 1.98
N GLN A 432 -9.04 -6.33 1.79
CA GLN A 432 -7.96 -6.55 2.76
C GLN A 432 -6.76 -5.63 2.45
N LEU A 433 -6.97 -4.32 2.56
CA LEU A 433 -5.98 -3.27 2.27
C LEU A 433 -5.83 -2.32 3.46
N ALA A 434 -4.60 -1.90 3.76
CA ALA A 434 -4.28 -1.16 4.98
C ALA A 434 -4.91 0.25 5.03
N HIS A 435 -4.97 0.95 3.89
CA HIS A 435 -5.64 2.25 3.75
C HIS A 435 -7.16 2.14 3.85
N VAL A 436 -7.75 1.07 3.31
CA VAL A 436 -9.19 0.78 3.49
C VAL A 436 -9.48 0.55 4.97
N ALA A 437 -8.75 -0.35 5.62
CA ALA A 437 -8.89 -0.61 7.05
C ALA A 437 -8.77 0.67 7.90
N SER A 438 -7.84 1.56 7.54
CA SER A 438 -7.63 2.85 8.21
C SER A 438 -8.82 3.81 8.04
N MET A 439 -9.41 3.89 6.84
CA MET A 439 -10.60 4.71 6.59
C MET A 439 -11.86 4.12 7.23
N GLU A 440 -12.05 2.81 7.17
CA GLU A 440 -13.11 2.10 7.92
C GLU A 440 -12.96 2.36 9.43
N GLY A 441 -11.73 2.38 9.95
CA GLY A 441 -11.42 2.76 11.33
C GLY A 441 -11.81 4.21 11.67
N ILE A 442 -11.63 5.16 10.75
CA ILE A 442 -12.10 6.55 10.90
C ILE A 442 -13.63 6.61 10.90
N VAL A 443 -14.30 5.84 10.03
CA VAL A 443 -15.76 5.76 9.94
C VAL A 443 -16.35 5.16 11.22
N ALA A 444 -15.81 4.05 11.71
CA ALA A 444 -16.22 3.43 12.97
C ALA A 444 -15.98 4.36 14.16
N ALA A 445 -14.84 5.06 14.23
CA ALA A 445 -14.56 6.02 15.31
C ALA A 445 -15.52 7.21 15.31
N HIS A 446 -15.93 7.72 14.15
CA HIS A 446 -16.95 8.77 14.05
C HIS A 446 -18.31 8.30 14.59
N ASN A 447 -18.82 7.15 14.12
CA ASN A 447 -20.11 6.63 14.58
C ASN A 447 -20.09 6.19 16.05
N ALA A 448 -18.99 5.59 16.53
CA ALA A 448 -18.85 5.11 17.91
C ALA A 448 -18.74 6.23 18.95
N VAL A 449 -18.33 7.46 18.57
CA VAL A 449 -18.15 8.60 19.47
C VAL A 449 -19.22 9.67 19.30
N LEU A 450 -19.58 10.01 18.06
CA LEU A 450 -20.52 11.10 17.75
C LEU A 450 -21.90 10.61 17.27
N ASN A 451 -22.01 9.35 16.83
CA ASN A 451 -23.19 8.85 16.12
C ASN A 451 -23.62 9.75 14.94
N ASP A 452 -22.66 10.40 14.28
CA ASP A 452 -22.90 11.39 13.22
C ASP A 452 -23.34 10.79 11.88
N GLY A 453 -23.43 9.46 11.80
CA GLY A 453 -23.94 8.74 10.64
C GLY A 453 -22.95 8.65 9.48
N LYS A 454 -21.67 8.97 9.67
CA LYS A 454 -20.63 8.91 8.63
C LYS A 454 -20.59 7.53 7.96
N GLU A 455 -20.55 7.50 6.63
CA GLU A 455 -20.44 6.25 5.86
C GLU A 455 -19.08 6.07 5.18
N MET A 456 -18.73 4.81 4.91
CA MET A 456 -17.57 4.41 4.12
C MET A 456 -17.93 4.33 2.64
N ASP A 457 -17.17 5.04 1.81
CA ASP A 457 -17.23 4.95 0.35
C ASP A 457 -16.10 4.05 -0.17
N TYR A 458 -16.46 3.16 -1.10
CA TYR A 458 -15.57 2.18 -1.70
C TYR A 458 -15.31 2.42 -3.20
N LYS A 459 -15.96 3.40 -3.86
CA LYS A 459 -15.78 3.71 -5.30
C LYS A 459 -14.30 3.94 -5.65
N SER A 460 -13.65 4.82 -4.92
CA SER A 460 -12.30 5.33 -5.22
C SER A 460 -11.20 4.65 -4.39
N VAL A 461 -11.26 3.33 -4.19
CA VAL A 461 -10.23 2.57 -3.46
C VAL A 461 -9.09 2.20 -4.43
N PRO A 462 -7.87 2.73 -4.27
CA PRO A 462 -6.73 2.27 -5.07
C PRO A 462 -6.26 0.89 -4.61
N ASN A 463 -5.77 0.10 -5.56
CA ASN A 463 -5.15 -1.21 -5.33
C ASN A 463 -3.78 -1.24 -6.02
N CYS A 464 -2.75 -1.73 -5.33
CA CYS A 464 -1.34 -1.54 -5.74
C CYS A 464 -0.51 -2.82 -5.59
N VAL A 465 0.39 -3.06 -6.54
CA VAL A 465 1.40 -4.13 -6.51
C VAL A 465 2.77 -3.50 -6.75
N TYR A 466 3.64 -3.60 -5.76
CA TYR A 466 4.90 -2.86 -5.73
C TYR A 466 6.06 -3.69 -6.34
N THR A 467 5.82 -4.22 -7.53
CA THR A 467 6.86 -4.77 -8.40
C THR A 467 7.62 -3.64 -9.12
N VAL A 468 8.63 -3.96 -9.92
CA VAL A 468 9.18 -3.03 -10.91
C VAL A 468 9.01 -3.66 -12.29
N PRO A 469 8.26 -3.07 -13.25
CA PRO A 469 7.40 -1.89 -13.08
C PRO A 469 6.33 -2.08 -12.00
N GLU A 470 5.90 -0.97 -11.41
CA GLU A 470 4.81 -0.95 -10.44
C GLU A 470 3.47 -1.15 -11.15
N VAL A 471 2.46 -1.66 -10.43
CA VAL A 471 1.09 -1.77 -10.92
C VAL A 471 0.14 -1.08 -9.95
N ALA A 472 -0.80 -0.30 -10.46
CA ALA A 472 -1.87 0.31 -9.68
C ALA A 472 -3.19 0.38 -10.46
N SER A 473 -4.31 0.27 -9.77
CA SER A 473 -5.65 0.46 -10.32
C SER A 473 -6.58 1.15 -9.33
N VAL A 474 -7.63 1.80 -9.84
CA VAL A 474 -8.74 2.35 -9.06
C VAL A 474 -10.01 2.39 -9.91
N GLY A 475 -11.17 2.18 -9.30
CA GLY A 475 -12.46 2.10 -10.00
C GLY A 475 -12.64 0.77 -10.73
N LEU A 476 -13.47 0.78 -11.77
CA LEU A 476 -13.87 -0.41 -12.52
C LEU A 476 -12.82 -0.81 -13.57
N THR A 477 -12.55 -2.11 -13.69
CA THR A 477 -11.90 -2.68 -14.87
C THR A 477 -12.79 -2.56 -16.12
N GLU A 478 -12.22 -2.72 -17.31
CA GLU A 478 -12.97 -2.68 -18.55
C GLU A 478 -14.10 -3.74 -18.61
N SER A 479 -13.83 -4.95 -18.13
CA SER A 479 -14.81 -6.04 -18.09
C SER A 479 -15.87 -5.86 -16.99
N GLU A 480 -15.52 -5.30 -15.83
CA GLU A 480 -16.51 -4.92 -14.79
C GLU A 480 -17.45 -3.81 -15.26
N ALA A 481 -16.94 -2.74 -15.91
CA ALA A 481 -17.78 -1.66 -16.40
C ALA A 481 -18.76 -2.14 -17.49
N LYS A 482 -18.28 -2.97 -18.43
CA LYS A 482 -19.13 -3.60 -19.46
C LYS A 482 -20.18 -4.54 -18.87
N SER A 483 -19.82 -5.35 -17.87
CA SER A 483 -20.79 -6.27 -17.20
C SER A 483 -21.84 -5.55 -16.35
N GLN A 484 -21.54 -4.34 -15.87
CA GLN A 484 -22.50 -3.44 -15.22
C GLN A 484 -23.38 -2.66 -16.23
N GLY A 485 -23.16 -2.84 -17.53
CA GLY A 485 -24.01 -2.27 -18.59
C GLY A 485 -23.63 -0.86 -19.04
N HIS A 486 -22.46 -0.33 -18.65
CA HIS A 486 -21.96 0.93 -19.20
C HIS A 486 -21.52 0.73 -20.66
N ASP A 487 -21.91 1.66 -21.55
CA ASP A 487 -21.22 1.78 -22.83
C ASP A 487 -19.93 2.57 -22.62
N VAL A 488 -18.79 1.91 -22.78
CA VAL A 488 -17.48 2.46 -22.40
C VAL A 488 -16.66 2.93 -23.59
N THR A 489 -15.88 4.00 -23.38
CA THR A 489 -14.70 4.34 -24.16
C THR A 489 -13.44 3.98 -23.37
N ILE A 490 -12.36 3.66 -24.08
CA ILE A 490 -11.09 3.18 -23.52
C ILE A 490 -9.95 3.99 -24.14
N GLY A 491 -9.19 4.66 -23.31
CA GLY A 491 -7.96 5.35 -23.71
C GLY A 491 -6.73 4.68 -23.11
N LYS A 492 -5.61 4.67 -23.83
CA LYS A 492 -4.39 3.96 -23.42
C LYS A 492 -3.14 4.57 -24.04
N TYR A 493 -2.13 4.86 -23.21
CA TYR A 493 -0.85 5.43 -23.65
C TYR A 493 0.34 4.72 -23.00
N ASN A 494 1.39 4.46 -23.78
CA ASN A 494 2.54 3.65 -23.35
C ASN A 494 3.68 4.53 -22.80
N PHE A 495 4.25 4.17 -21.64
CA PHE A 495 5.41 4.89 -21.07
C PHE A 495 6.61 4.93 -22.03
N ARG A 496 6.73 3.96 -22.93
CA ARG A 496 7.73 3.92 -24.01
C ARG A 496 7.82 5.22 -24.83
N ALA A 497 6.71 5.93 -25.03
CA ALA A 497 6.66 7.18 -25.80
C ALA A 497 6.82 8.45 -24.93
N ASN A 498 6.85 8.33 -23.60
CA ASN A 498 7.01 9.49 -22.70
C ASN A 498 8.49 9.90 -22.54
N GLY A 499 8.77 11.21 -22.65
CA GLY A 499 10.12 11.77 -22.57
C GLY A 499 10.79 11.58 -21.20
N LYS A 500 10.04 11.64 -20.10
CA LYS A 500 10.58 11.44 -18.75
C LYS A 500 10.94 9.98 -18.49
N ALA A 501 10.11 9.04 -18.93
CA ALA A 501 10.35 7.59 -18.89
C ALA A 501 11.60 7.20 -19.71
N MET A 502 11.74 7.75 -20.91
CA MET A 502 12.98 7.64 -21.71
C MET A 502 14.21 8.15 -20.96
N ALA A 503 14.12 9.34 -20.34
CA ALA A 503 15.24 9.96 -19.62
C ALA A 503 15.69 9.24 -18.34
N ILE A 504 14.91 8.28 -17.84
CA ILE A 504 15.28 7.41 -16.69
C ILE A 504 15.46 5.93 -17.08
N VAL A 505 15.23 5.58 -18.35
CA VAL A 505 15.30 4.20 -18.91
C VAL A 505 14.23 3.24 -18.33
N GLU A 506 13.13 3.78 -17.82
CA GLU A 506 12.00 3.01 -17.26
C GLU A 506 10.77 3.13 -18.17
N GLN A 507 10.81 2.42 -19.30
CA GLN A 507 9.87 2.56 -20.43
C GLN A 507 8.81 1.44 -20.56
N ASP A 508 8.85 0.41 -19.71
CA ASP A 508 7.89 -0.71 -19.78
C ASP A 508 6.50 -0.25 -19.25
N GLY A 509 5.42 -0.79 -19.83
CA GLY A 509 4.04 -0.51 -19.40
C GLY A 509 3.34 0.70 -20.03
N PHE A 510 2.15 1.01 -19.47
CA PHE A 510 1.18 1.99 -19.98
C PHE A 510 0.29 2.55 -18.85
N ALA A 511 -0.39 3.66 -19.14
CA ALA A 511 -1.61 4.08 -18.45
C ALA A 511 -2.85 3.77 -19.32
N LYS A 512 -3.95 3.39 -18.70
CA LYS A 512 -5.25 3.02 -19.31
C LYS A 512 -6.38 3.68 -18.51
N VAL A 513 -7.34 4.26 -19.23
CA VAL A 513 -8.55 4.90 -18.69
C VAL A 513 -9.78 4.18 -19.22
N VAL A 514 -10.74 3.93 -18.33
CA VAL A 514 -12.08 3.41 -18.64
C VAL A 514 -13.08 4.49 -18.29
N ALA A 515 -13.90 4.93 -19.26
CA ALA A 515 -14.88 6.00 -19.07
C ALA A 515 -16.21 5.70 -19.78
N GLU A 516 -17.29 6.32 -19.32
CA GLU A 516 -18.64 6.19 -19.89
C GLU A 516 -18.81 7.09 -21.13
N LYS A 517 -19.41 6.60 -22.23
CA LYS A 517 -19.47 7.33 -23.50
C LYS A 517 -20.43 8.51 -23.55
N LYS A 518 -21.55 8.46 -22.82
CA LYS A 518 -22.65 9.44 -22.93
C LYS A 518 -22.35 10.76 -22.23
N TYR A 519 -21.66 10.71 -21.10
CA TYR A 519 -21.31 11.88 -20.28
C TYR A 519 -19.81 12.00 -19.96
N GLY A 520 -18.99 11.03 -20.36
CA GLY A 520 -17.54 11.07 -20.14
C GLY A 520 -17.09 10.77 -18.70
N GLU A 521 -17.94 10.25 -17.81
CA GLU A 521 -17.57 9.93 -16.42
C GLU A 521 -16.39 8.94 -16.39
N VAL A 522 -15.32 9.27 -15.66
CA VAL A 522 -14.18 8.37 -15.46
C VAL A 522 -14.57 7.26 -14.50
N LEU A 523 -14.73 6.04 -15.03
CA LEU A 523 -15.16 4.85 -14.27
C LEU A 523 -13.98 4.09 -13.65
N GLY A 524 -12.79 4.17 -14.25
CA GLY A 524 -11.61 3.46 -13.78
C GLY A 524 -10.30 3.94 -14.41
N VAL A 525 -9.21 3.84 -13.65
CA VAL A 525 -7.84 4.19 -14.08
C VAL A 525 -6.90 3.05 -13.69
N HIS A 526 -6.06 2.63 -14.64
CA HIS A 526 -5.26 1.41 -14.58
C HIS A 526 -3.86 1.69 -15.12
N ILE A 527 -2.82 1.53 -14.29
CA ILE A 527 -1.44 1.92 -14.61
C ILE A 527 -0.49 0.76 -14.33
N ILE A 528 0.41 0.49 -15.28
CA ILE A 528 1.62 -0.30 -15.05
C ILE A 528 2.82 0.47 -15.60
N GLY A 529 3.86 0.70 -14.80
CA GLY A 529 5.00 1.52 -15.19
C GLY A 529 5.81 2.06 -14.02
N PRO A 530 6.71 3.03 -14.25
CA PRO A 530 7.41 3.73 -13.18
C PRO A 530 6.45 4.60 -12.36
N HIS A 531 6.58 4.61 -11.03
CA HIS A 531 5.75 5.39 -10.10
C HIS A 531 4.22 5.17 -10.20
N ALA A 532 3.76 4.04 -10.75
CA ALA A 532 2.33 3.77 -10.91
C ALA A 532 1.55 3.90 -9.58
N THR A 533 2.15 3.53 -8.45
CA THR A 533 1.51 3.62 -7.12
C THR A 533 1.46 5.03 -6.53
N ASP A 534 2.27 5.97 -7.02
CA ASP A 534 2.11 7.41 -6.74
C ASP A 534 1.06 8.03 -7.69
N LEU A 535 1.17 7.74 -8.99
CA LEU A 535 0.38 8.34 -10.07
C LEU A 535 -1.12 8.01 -9.97
N ILE A 536 -1.48 6.84 -9.46
CA ILE A 536 -2.88 6.39 -9.35
C ILE A 536 -3.75 7.34 -8.51
N HIS A 537 -3.16 8.17 -7.66
CA HIS A 537 -3.89 9.12 -6.83
C HIS A 537 -4.60 10.23 -7.61
N GLU A 538 -4.21 10.50 -8.85
CA GLU A 538 -5.00 11.35 -9.76
C GLU A 538 -6.32 10.68 -10.13
N GLY A 539 -6.29 9.41 -10.54
CA GLY A 539 -7.49 8.61 -10.81
C GLY A 539 -8.38 8.44 -9.58
N VAL A 540 -7.79 8.31 -8.39
CA VAL A 540 -8.52 8.30 -7.12
C VAL A 540 -9.29 9.61 -6.93
N ALA A 541 -8.68 10.77 -7.23
CA ALA A 541 -9.35 12.06 -7.13
C ALA A 541 -10.45 12.22 -8.20
N ALA A 542 -10.18 11.85 -9.45
CA ALA A 542 -11.14 11.92 -10.55
C ALA A 542 -12.42 11.12 -10.26
N ILE A 543 -12.29 9.83 -9.90
CA ILE A 543 -13.43 8.97 -9.56
C ILE A 543 -14.14 9.46 -8.29
N LYS A 544 -13.40 10.00 -7.31
CA LYS A 544 -13.99 10.50 -6.06
C LYS A 544 -14.79 11.80 -6.24
N LEU A 545 -14.52 12.54 -7.31
CA LEU A 545 -15.21 13.78 -7.69
C LEU A 545 -16.21 13.58 -8.84
N GLU A 546 -16.40 12.34 -9.31
CA GLU A 546 -17.26 11.98 -10.45
C GLU A 546 -16.89 12.80 -11.72
N ALA A 547 -15.58 12.99 -11.91
CA ALA A 547 -15.02 13.84 -12.96
C ALA A 547 -15.23 13.25 -14.37
N THR A 548 -15.41 14.13 -15.36
CA THR A 548 -15.56 13.77 -16.77
C THR A 548 -14.27 13.97 -17.55
N LEU A 549 -14.14 13.25 -18.67
CA LEU A 549 -13.00 13.33 -19.59
C LEU A 549 -12.67 14.76 -20.01
N ASP A 550 -13.68 15.60 -20.30
CA ASP A 550 -13.48 17.01 -20.69
C ASP A 550 -12.60 17.77 -19.68
N TYR A 551 -12.86 17.62 -18.38
CA TYR A 551 -12.06 18.24 -17.33
C TYR A 551 -10.67 17.61 -17.16
N MET A 552 -10.53 16.31 -17.43
CA MET A 552 -9.24 15.62 -17.34
C MET A 552 -8.31 15.95 -18.52
N VAL A 553 -8.88 16.19 -19.72
CA VAL A 553 -8.15 16.65 -20.91
C VAL A 553 -7.72 18.11 -20.77
N ASP A 554 -8.58 18.99 -20.26
CA ASP A 554 -8.24 20.40 -19.98
C ASP A 554 -7.24 20.57 -18.79
N THR A 555 -6.85 19.49 -18.10
CA THR A 555 -5.94 19.55 -16.94
C THR A 555 -4.47 19.65 -17.36
N ILE A 556 -3.86 20.80 -17.07
CA ILE A 556 -2.44 21.10 -17.37
C ILE A 556 -1.51 20.19 -16.56
N HIS A 557 -1.00 19.16 -17.21
CA HIS A 557 0.07 18.32 -16.69
C HIS A 557 1.44 19.00 -16.86
N ALA A 558 2.35 18.78 -15.91
CA ALA A 558 3.71 19.32 -15.99
C ALA A 558 4.58 18.49 -16.95
N HIS A 559 5.40 19.17 -17.76
CA HIS A 559 6.30 18.55 -18.73
C HIS A 559 7.78 18.77 -18.37
N PRO A 560 8.68 17.78 -18.52
CA PRO A 560 8.39 16.36 -18.75
C PRO A 560 8.19 15.60 -17.42
N THR A 561 7.10 14.85 -17.28
CA THR A 561 6.80 14.03 -16.09
C THR A 561 6.26 12.65 -16.45
N LEU A 562 6.17 11.78 -15.44
CA LEU A 562 5.55 10.45 -15.57
C LEU A 562 4.02 10.50 -15.47
N ALA A 563 3.41 11.68 -15.25
CA ALA A 563 1.96 11.85 -15.23
C ALA A 563 1.37 12.08 -16.63
N GLU A 564 2.15 12.61 -17.58
CA GLU A 564 1.68 12.87 -18.96
C GLU A 564 1.02 11.65 -19.66
N PRO A 565 1.45 10.38 -19.43
CA PRO A 565 0.72 9.20 -19.89
C PRO A 565 -0.73 9.08 -19.43
N LEU A 566 -1.12 9.66 -18.28
CA LEU A 566 -2.51 9.74 -17.86
C LEU A 566 -3.28 10.74 -18.72
N LEU A 567 -2.75 11.97 -18.92
CA LEU A 567 -3.33 12.95 -19.84
C LEU A 567 -3.53 12.39 -21.24
N GLU A 568 -2.51 11.75 -21.81
CA GLU A 568 -2.60 11.11 -23.13
C GLU A 568 -3.59 9.93 -23.16
N ALA A 569 -3.84 9.27 -22.02
CA ALA A 569 -4.88 8.24 -21.90
C ALA A 569 -6.29 8.84 -21.73
N PHE A 570 -6.45 10.00 -21.08
CA PHE A 570 -7.71 10.74 -21.05
C PHE A 570 -8.06 11.30 -22.45
N GLU A 571 -7.10 11.91 -23.14
CA GLU A 571 -7.20 12.37 -24.54
C GLU A 571 -7.62 11.19 -25.46
N ALA A 572 -6.94 10.04 -25.35
CA ALA A 572 -7.29 8.85 -26.12
C ALA A 572 -8.71 8.31 -25.82
N ALA A 573 -9.18 8.42 -24.57
CA ALA A 573 -10.53 8.03 -24.20
C ALA A 573 -11.59 9.01 -24.75
N ALA A 574 -11.29 10.32 -24.74
CA ALA A 574 -12.19 11.38 -25.17
C ALA A 574 -12.31 11.50 -26.68
N HIS A 575 -11.19 11.35 -27.40
CA HIS A 575 -11.07 11.74 -28.80
C HIS A 575 -10.58 10.59 -29.71
N GLY A 576 -10.40 9.39 -29.16
CA GLY A 576 -10.10 8.15 -29.91
C GLY A 576 -8.65 8.03 -30.40
N LYS A 577 -7.78 8.96 -30.01
CA LYS A 577 -6.35 9.05 -30.33
C LYS A 577 -5.68 9.92 -29.26
N SER A 578 -4.37 9.78 -29.03
CA SER A 578 -3.63 10.74 -28.21
C SER A 578 -2.83 11.72 -29.07
N ILE A 579 -2.28 12.79 -28.48
CA ILE A 579 -1.48 13.80 -29.20
C ILE A 579 -0.11 13.22 -29.60
N HIS A 580 0.48 12.40 -28.74
CA HIS A 580 1.84 11.87 -28.89
C HIS A 580 1.91 10.41 -29.38
N THR A 581 0.81 9.85 -29.89
CA THR A 581 0.80 8.58 -30.66
C THR A 581 1.04 8.78 -32.16
N LEU A 582 1.70 7.79 -32.78
CA LEU A 582 1.89 7.67 -34.24
C LEU A 582 0.79 6.81 -34.88
#